data_AF-A0A974WJA3-F1
#
_entry.id   AF-A0A974WJA3-F1
#
_cell.length_a   1.000
_cell.length_b   1.000
_cell.length_c   1.000
_cell.angle_alpha   90.00
_cell.angle_beta   90.00
_cell.angle_gamma   90.00
#
_symmetry.space_group_name_H-M   'P 1'
#
loop_
_entity.id
_entity.type
_entity.pdbx_description
1 polymer ?
#
loop_
_entity_poly.entity_id
_entity_poly.type
_entity_poly.pdbx_seq_one_letter_code
_entity_poly.pdbx_strand_id
1 'polypeptide(L)' 'METTTKKQAIVQSINSMNEAEMEKVIGFIRDLIYSPDQDRDYLEFKRKGLKEIQDALGSAPRAV' A
#
# COMPACT_ATOMS: atom_id res chain seq x y z
N MET A 1 23.41 -8.19 34.49
CA MET A 1 23.29 -7.98 33.03
C MET A 1 22.02 -8.69 32.60
N GLU A 2 20.98 -7.96 32.22
CA GLU A 2 19.73 -8.58 31.78
C GLU A 2 19.91 -9.19 30.40
N THR A 3 19.72 -10.49 30.28
CA THR A 3 19.73 -11.20 29.00
C THR A 3 18.39 -10.97 28.31
N THR A 4 18.29 -9.90 27.52
CA THR A 4 17.10 -9.63 26.70
C THR A 4 16.91 -10.77 25.70
N THR A 5 15.74 -11.41 25.73
CA THR A 5 15.42 -12.46 24.76
C THR A 5 15.27 -11.86 23.36
N LYS A 6 15.54 -12.64 22.30
CA LYS A 6 15.41 -12.17 20.90
C LYS A 6 14.04 -11.54 20.60
N LYS A 7 12.96 -12.11 21.17
CA LYS A 7 11.59 -11.57 21.02
C LYS A 7 11.44 -10.19 21.67
N GLN A 8 11.98 -10.01 22.88
CA GLN A 8 11.93 -8.72 23.58
C GLN A 8 12.74 -7.64 22.84
N ALA A 9 13.91 -8.00 22.31
CA ALA A 9 14.73 -7.06 21.53
C ALA A 9 14.01 -6.58 20.26
N ILE A 10 13.28 -7.47 19.57
CA ILE A 10 12.48 -7.12 18.39
C ILE A 10 11.32 -6.17 18.78
N VAL A 11 10.59 -6.48 19.85
CA VAL A 11 9.49 -5.62 20.33
C VAL A 11 10.01 -4.24 20.74
N GLN A 12 11.13 -4.18 21.47
CA GLN A 12 11.77 -2.92 21.82
C GLN A 12 12.19 -2.13 20.58
N SER A 13 12.76 -2.80 19.58
CA SER A 13 13.16 -2.17 18.32
C SER A 13 11.96 -1.56 17.58
N ILE A 14 10.84 -2.29 17.50
CA ILE A 14 9.58 -1.80 16.90
C ILE A 14 9.06 -0.58 17.67
N ASN A 15 9.03 -0.64 19.00
CA ASN A 15 8.53 0.45 19.84
C ASN A 15 9.43 1.70 19.83
N SER A 16 10.72 1.54 19.49
CA SER A 16 11.66 2.66 19.36
C SER A 16 11.69 3.29 17.97
N MET A 17 10.97 2.74 16.98
CA MET A 17 10.94 3.30 15.62
C MET A 17 10.29 4.68 15.63
N ASN A 18 10.90 5.60 14.88
CA ASN A 18 10.21 6.84 14.53
C ASN A 18 9.17 6.59 13.42
N GLU A 19 8.35 7.59 13.16
CA GLU A 19 7.26 7.52 12.17
C GLU A 19 7.75 7.11 10.77
N ALA A 20 8.88 7.67 10.32
CA ALA A 20 9.45 7.37 9.01
C ALA A 20 9.99 5.93 8.90
N GLU A 21 10.53 5.38 9.99
CA GLU A 21 10.97 3.99 10.06
C GLU A 21 9.78 3.03 10.08
N MET A 22 8.74 3.37 10.85
CA MET A 22 7.51 2.60 10.93
C MET A 22 6.77 2.55 9.58
N GLU A 23 6.67 3.68 8.87
CA GLU A 23 6.16 3.76 7.50
C GLU A 23 6.88 2.80 6.54
N LYS A 24 8.21 2.73 6.59
CA LYS A 24 9.00 1.81 5.76
C LYS A 24 8.71 0.34 6.08
N VAL A 25 8.59 0.00 7.37
CA VAL A 25 8.28 -1.37 7.81
C VAL A 25 6.87 -1.76 7.40
N ILE A 26 5.89 -0.88 7.59
CA ILE A 26 4.51 -1.10 7.15
C ILE A 26 4.46 -1.25 5.63
N GLY A 27 5.20 -0.43 4.88
CA GLY A 27 5.33 -0.54 3.43
C GLY A 27 5.87 -1.89 2.99
N PHE A 28 6.95 -2.37 3.64
CA PHE A 28 7.51 -3.69 3.37
C PHE A 28 6.52 -4.83 3.68
N ILE A 29 5.83 -4.76 4.82
CA ILE A 29 4.82 -5.76 5.20
C ILE A 29 3.68 -5.76 4.19
N ARG A 30 3.17 -4.58 3.81
CA ARG A 30 2.16 -4.43 2.77
C ARG A 30 2.63 -5.13 1.50
N ASP A 31 3.81 -4.83 1.01
CA ASP A 31 4.29 -5.42 -0.25
C ASP A 31 4.49 -6.95 -0.17
N LEU A 32 4.65 -7.50 1.04
CA LEU A 32 4.74 -8.94 1.28
C LEU A 32 3.37 -9.63 1.31
N ILE A 33 2.33 -8.99 1.85
CA ILE A 33 1.04 -9.64 2.14
C ILE A 33 -0.14 -9.10 1.33
N TYR A 34 -0.03 -7.89 0.79
CA TYR A 34 -1.09 -7.23 0.04
C TYR A 34 -1.04 -7.69 -1.42
N SER A 35 -2.12 -8.29 -1.88
CA SER A 35 -2.31 -8.67 -3.28
C SER A 35 -3.41 -7.81 -3.88
N PRO A 36 -3.07 -6.81 -4.72
CA PRO A 36 -4.06 -5.92 -5.33
C PRO A 36 -5.11 -6.67 -6.17
N ASP A 37 -4.74 -7.82 -6.75
CA ASP A 37 -5.64 -8.65 -7.55
C ASP A 37 -6.69 -9.40 -6.72
N GLN A 38 -6.53 -9.43 -5.40
CA GLN A 38 -7.48 -10.00 -4.45
C GLN A 38 -8.25 -8.92 -3.66
N ASP A 39 -7.86 -7.65 -3.80
CA ASP A 39 -8.53 -6.52 -3.18
C ASP A 39 -9.71 -6.06 -4.05
N ARG A 40 -10.92 -6.39 -3.62
CA ARG A 40 -12.16 -6.03 -4.31
C ARG A 40 -12.32 -4.53 -4.48
N ASP A 41 -11.97 -3.74 -3.47
CA ASP A 41 -12.16 -2.30 -3.49
C ASP A 41 -11.16 -1.65 -4.46
N TYR A 42 -9.91 -2.14 -4.47
CA TYR A 42 -8.90 -1.71 -5.44
C TYR A 42 -9.28 -2.07 -6.87
N LEU A 43 -9.82 -3.28 -7.11
CA LEU A 43 -10.32 -3.67 -8.42
C LEU A 43 -11.50 -2.80 -8.89
N GLU A 44 -12.42 -2.47 -7.99
CA GLU A 44 -13.53 -1.58 -8.32
C GLU A 44 -13.06 -0.16 -8.63
N PHE A 45 -12.13 0.37 -7.85
CA PHE A 45 -11.46 1.65 -8.10
C PHE A 45 -10.78 1.66 -9.47
N LYS A 46 -9.98 0.64 -9.78
CA LYS A 46 -9.30 0.50 -11.08
C LYS A 46 -10.29 0.49 -12.24
N ARG A 47 -11.40 -0.24 -12.12
CA ARG A 47 -12.45 -0.28 -13.14
C ARG A 47 -13.10 1.08 -13.36
N LYS A 48 -13.43 1.79 -12.28
CA LYS A 48 -14.01 3.15 -12.35
C LYS A 48 -13.02 4.11 -13.01
N GLY A 49 -11.76 4.13 -12.57
CA GLY A 49 -10.73 5.00 -13.13
C GLY A 49 -10.51 4.76 -14.63
N LEU A 50 -10.47 3.50 -15.07
CA LEU A 50 -10.35 3.17 -16.50
C LEU A 50 -11.55 3.67 -17.30
N LYS A 51 -12.77 3.56 -16.77
CA LYS A 51 -13.97 4.08 -17.42
C LYS A 51 -13.89 5.60 -17.58
N GLU A 52 -13.54 6.33 -16.52
CA GLU A 52 -13.41 7.80 -16.58
C GLU A 52 -12.35 8.24 -17.60
N ILE A 53 -11.21 7.53 -17.68
CA ILE A 53 -10.18 7.79 -18.69
C ILE A 53 -10.72 7.54 -20.11
N GLN A 54 -11.41 6.42 -20.32
CA GLN A 54 -12.01 6.09 -21.62
C GLN A 54 -13.06 7.12 -22.03
N ASP A 55 -13.91 7.55 -21.09
CA ASP A 55 -14.92 8.56 -21.33
C ASP A 55 -14.27 9.92 -21.67
N ALA A 56 -13.22 10.32 -20.96
CA ALA A 56 -12.48 11.54 -21.26
C ALA A 56 -11.78 11.51 -22.63
N LEU A 57 -11.18 10.38 -23.00
CA LEU A 57 -10.48 10.21 -24.28
C LEU A 57 -11.45 10.02 -25.46
N GLY A 58 -12.56 9.32 -25.25
CA GLY A 58 -13.62 9.10 -26.25
C GLY A 58 -14.52 10.32 -26.48
N SER A 59 -14.57 11.23 -25.51
CA SER A 59 -15.25 12.53 -25.61
C SER A 59 -14.39 13.61 -26.27
N ALA A 60 -13.22 13.28 -26.82
CA ALA A 60 -12.50 14.19 -27.70
C ALA A 60 -13.47 14.60 -28.83
N PRO A 61 -13.81 15.91 -28.97
CA PRO A 61 -14.68 16.33 -30.04
C PRO A 61 -14.00 15.91 -31.34
N ARG A 62 -14.69 15.09 -32.15
CA ARG A 62 -14.26 14.84 -33.52
C ARG A 62 -14.01 16.21 -34.12
N ALA A 63 -12.75 16.50 -34.47
CA ALA A 63 -12.44 17.61 -35.34
C ALA A 63 -13.19 17.30 -36.65
N VAL A 64 -14.35 17.93 -36.81
CA VAL A 64 -15.11 18.01 -38.05
C VAL A 64 -14.69 19.30 -38.74
#